data_AF-A0A9X2AAL9-F1
#
_entry.id   AF-A0A9X2AAL9-F1
#
_cell.length_a   1.000
_cell.length_b   1.000
_cell.length_c   1.000
_cell.angle_alpha   90.00
_cell.angle_beta   90.00
_cell.angle_gamma   90.00
#
_symmetry.space_group_name_H-M   'P 1'
#
loop_
_entity.id
_entity.type
_entity.pdbx_description
1 polymer ?
#
loop_
_entity_poly.entity_id
_entity_poly.type
_entity_poly.pdbx_seq_one_letter_code
_entity_poly.pdbx_strand_id
1 'polypeptide(L)'
;MTFKNKISTAKWIQILIFYLLALVLTYTFTKFPNLIRELWISVFDLNVSFSWNHGIGLLIATIACYLLFKQDYKTSFLGNKHLKSLIIATSYLIIYSLFGLSNKFNINEHFWALIFCSSMLIYDIFEEIAWRGFLNDKLGKTPTLVKGIITGILWGLWHILIFKSFNQFGGLHYFVLLTIIVSIIMSYAVKKTNSILVAASIHGLLILRNNYVTIICIVIWTLLIITWERDKIFNRRKTAYNNG
;
A
#
# COMPACT_ATOMS: atom_id res chain seq x y z
N MET A 1 -22.41 -17.75 -17.95
CA MET A 1 -21.54 -16.56 -17.85
C MET A 1 -20.08 -17.00 -18.02
N THR A 2 -19.54 -16.91 -19.22
CA THR A 2 -18.26 -17.54 -19.60
C THR A 2 -17.08 -16.68 -19.13
N PHE A 3 -16.27 -17.19 -18.19
CA PHE A 3 -14.99 -16.60 -17.78
C PHE A 3 -13.94 -16.70 -18.91
N LYS A 4 -14.11 -15.94 -19.98
CA LYS A 4 -13.09 -15.77 -21.04
C LYS A 4 -12.31 -14.49 -20.79
N ASN A 5 -11.40 -14.54 -19.82
CA ASN A 5 -10.26 -13.62 -19.72
C ASN A 5 -9.12 -14.34 -19.00
N LYS A 6 -8.60 -15.40 -19.64
CA LYS A 6 -7.45 -16.15 -19.13
C LYS A 6 -6.21 -15.29 -19.33
N ILE A 7 -5.44 -15.04 -18.26
CA ILE A 7 -4.12 -14.42 -18.34
C ILE A 7 -3.25 -15.32 -19.23
N SER A 8 -2.53 -14.74 -20.19
CA SER A 8 -1.64 -15.49 -21.07
C SER A 8 -0.45 -16.08 -20.32
N THR A 9 0.07 -17.22 -20.78
CA THR A 9 1.25 -17.88 -20.18
C THR A 9 2.44 -16.92 -20.06
N ALA A 10 2.68 -16.09 -21.08
CA ALA A 10 3.75 -15.09 -21.06
C ALA A 10 3.62 -14.09 -19.89
N LYS A 11 2.40 -13.67 -19.54
CA LYS A 11 2.19 -12.77 -18.39
C LYS A 11 2.46 -13.45 -17.07
N TRP A 12 2.11 -14.74 -16.91
CA TRP A 12 2.45 -15.50 -15.70
C TRP A 12 3.95 -15.66 -15.53
N ILE A 13 4.70 -15.91 -16.60
CA ILE A 13 6.16 -15.94 -16.57
C ILE A 13 6.71 -14.60 -16.09
N GLN A 14 6.19 -13.48 -16.61
CA GLN A 14 6.62 -12.15 -16.18
C GLN A 14 6.29 -11.85 -14.71
N ILE A 15 5.13 -12.30 -14.22
CA ILE A 15 4.77 -12.20 -12.79
C ILE A 15 5.74 -13.03 -11.94
N LEU A 16 6.08 -14.24 -12.38
CA LEU A 16 7.04 -15.10 -11.68
C LEU A 16 8.44 -14.45 -11.63
N ILE A 17 8.93 -13.92 -12.76
CA ILE A 17 10.22 -13.21 -12.81
C ILE A 17 10.21 -12.01 -11.85
N PHE A 18 9.15 -11.20 -11.89
CA PHE A 18 8.98 -10.08 -10.97
C PHE A 18 9.04 -10.54 -9.51
N TYR A 19 8.30 -11.60 -9.16
CA TYR A 19 8.24 -12.09 -7.80
C TYR A 19 9.58 -12.65 -7.32
N LEU A 20 10.30 -13.40 -8.16
CA LEU A 20 11.64 -13.90 -7.84
C LEU A 20 12.63 -12.74 -7.65
N LEU A 21 12.59 -11.73 -8.52
CA LEU A 21 13.45 -10.55 -8.38
C LEU A 21 13.13 -9.77 -7.09
N ALA A 22 11.85 -9.62 -6.76
CA ALA A 22 11.40 -9.02 -5.50
C ALA A 22 11.96 -9.79 -4.30
N LEU A 23 11.88 -11.12 -4.28
CA LEU A 23 12.43 -11.95 -3.20
C LEU A 23 13.96 -11.78 -3.08
N VAL A 24 14.70 -11.84 -4.19
CA VAL A 24 16.17 -11.72 -4.21
C VAL A 24 16.62 -10.34 -3.72
N LEU A 25 16.01 -9.28 -4.22
CA LEU A 25 16.38 -7.92 -3.83
C LEU A 25 15.95 -7.62 -2.40
N THR A 26 14.75 -8.04 -1.98
CA THR A 26 14.34 -7.91 -0.58
C THR A 26 15.32 -8.63 0.36
N TYR A 27 15.67 -9.89 0.07
CA TYR A 27 16.65 -10.62 0.88
C TYR A 27 18.00 -9.87 0.94
N THR A 28 18.53 -9.46 -0.21
CA THR A 28 19.80 -8.73 -0.30
C THR A 28 19.76 -7.44 0.53
N PHE A 29 18.71 -6.63 0.37
CA PHE A 29 18.59 -5.35 1.08
C PHE A 29 18.40 -5.51 2.59
N THR A 30 17.86 -6.63 3.06
CA THR A 30 17.82 -6.93 4.51
C THR A 30 19.20 -7.18 5.12
N LYS A 31 20.23 -7.44 4.30
CA LYS A 31 21.61 -7.63 4.75
C LYS A 31 22.41 -6.34 4.81
N PHE A 32 21.95 -5.28 4.13
CA PHE A 32 22.60 -3.98 4.22
C PHE A 32 22.40 -3.34 5.59
N PRO A 33 23.33 -2.44 6.01
CA PRO A 33 23.12 -1.56 7.15
C PRO A 33 21.77 -0.85 7.04
N ASN A 34 21.15 -0.55 8.18
CA ASN A 34 19.83 0.07 8.19
C ASN A 34 19.92 1.50 7.62
N LEU A 35 19.68 1.65 6.33
CA LEU A 35 19.85 2.91 5.59
C LEU A 35 18.95 4.00 6.15
N ILE A 36 17.74 3.62 6.59
CA ILE A 36 16.79 4.54 7.22
C ILE A 36 17.35 5.04 8.54
N ARG A 37 17.93 4.17 9.37
CA ARG A 37 18.56 4.58 10.63
C ARG A 37 19.73 5.53 10.38
N GLU A 38 20.62 5.23 9.44
CA GLU A 38 21.75 6.12 9.14
C GLU A 38 21.27 7.51 8.68
N LEU A 39 20.25 7.55 7.83
CA LEU A 39 19.61 8.81 7.40
C LEU A 39 19.00 9.56 8.60
N TRP A 40 18.29 8.87 9.49
CA TRP A 40 17.63 9.48 10.63
C TRP A 40 18.61 10.01 11.68
N ILE A 41 19.71 9.29 11.93
CA ILE A 41 20.79 9.79 12.77
C ILE A 41 21.36 11.07 12.15
N SER A 42 21.63 11.06 10.84
CA SER A 42 22.21 12.23 10.16
C SER A 42 21.31 13.46 10.13
N VAL A 43 19.98 13.30 10.06
CA VAL A 43 19.04 14.41 9.87
C VAL A 43 18.38 14.86 11.17
N PHE A 44 18.11 13.92 12.08
CA PHE A 44 17.32 14.15 13.29
C PHE A 44 18.03 13.76 14.59
N ASP A 45 19.24 13.19 14.52
CA ASP A 45 19.94 12.57 15.66
C ASP A 45 19.12 11.45 16.34
N LEU A 46 18.35 10.70 15.53
CA LEU A 46 17.43 9.67 16.01
C LEU A 46 17.86 8.26 15.65
N ASN A 47 18.17 7.47 16.68
CA ASN A 47 18.55 6.06 16.51
C ASN A 47 17.34 5.12 16.52
N VAL A 48 16.69 4.98 15.36
CA VAL A 48 15.54 4.08 15.19
C VAL A 48 15.93 2.62 15.01
N SER A 49 15.15 1.73 15.61
CA SER A 49 15.40 0.28 15.58
C SER A 49 14.73 -0.45 14.41
N PHE A 50 13.76 0.16 13.73
CA PHE A 50 13.06 -0.44 12.59
C PHE A 50 13.85 -0.20 11.30
N SER A 51 13.81 -1.17 10.38
CA SER A 51 14.43 -1.08 9.06
C SER A 51 13.41 -1.36 7.98
N TRP A 52 13.46 -0.58 6.91
CA TRP A 52 12.58 -0.71 5.75
C TRP A 52 13.37 -0.90 4.45
N ASN A 53 14.62 -1.33 4.55
CA ASN A 53 15.47 -1.60 3.38
C ASN A 53 14.81 -2.58 2.41
N HIS A 54 14.02 -3.53 2.90
CA HIS A 54 13.27 -4.48 2.07
C HIS A 54 12.26 -3.79 1.15
N GLY A 55 11.65 -2.68 1.57
CA GLY A 55 10.76 -1.87 0.74
C GLY A 55 11.53 -1.18 -0.40
N ILE A 56 12.75 -0.71 -0.15
CA ILE A 56 13.64 -0.16 -1.19
C ILE A 56 14.01 -1.25 -2.20
N GLY A 57 14.42 -2.44 -1.72
CA GLY A 57 14.72 -3.58 -2.58
C GLY A 57 13.53 -3.98 -3.46
N LEU A 58 12.32 -3.98 -2.89
CA LEU A 58 11.07 -4.24 -3.62
C LEU A 58 10.80 -3.16 -4.67
N LEU A 59 10.95 -1.88 -4.34
CA LEU A 59 10.77 -0.77 -5.29
C LEU A 59 11.72 -0.89 -6.48
N ILE A 60 13.00 -1.19 -6.23
CA ILE A 60 14.00 -1.39 -7.29
C ILE A 60 13.62 -2.57 -8.18
N ALA A 61 13.17 -3.69 -7.59
CA ALA A 61 12.67 -4.85 -8.36
C ALA A 61 11.50 -4.45 -9.27
N THR A 62 10.57 -3.65 -8.74
CA THR A 62 9.40 -3.17 -9.48
C THR A 62 9.79 -2.24 -10.63
N ILE A 63 10.66 -1.25 -10.39
CA ILE A 63 11.14 -0.33 -11.44
C ILE A 63 11.86 -1.13 -12.53
N ALA A 64 12.75 -2.04 -12.16
CA ALA A 64 13.44 -2.90 -13.11
C ALA A 64 12.47 -3.70 -13.97
N CYS A 65 11.39 -4.25 -13.40
CA CYS A 65 10.39 -5.00 -14.14
C CYS A 65 9.50 -4.12 -15.04
N TYR A 66 9.17 -2.89 -14.62
CA TYR A 66 8.50 -1.94 -15.49
C TYR A 66 9.32 -1.64 -16.74
N LEU A 67 10.63 -1.41 -16.57
CA LEU A 67 11.56 -1.14 -17.66
C LEU A 67 11.76 -2.37 -18.55
N LEU A 68 12.06 -3.54 -17.95
CA LEU A 68 12.34 -4.78 -18.66
C LEU A 68 11.16 -5.24 -19.52
N PHE A 69 9.95 -5.15 -18.99
CA PHE A 69 8.75 -5.62 -19.69
C PHE A 69 8.02 -4.52 -20.46
N LYS A 70 8.54 -3.28 -20.46
CA LYS A 70 7.91 -2.10 -21.07
C LYS A 70 6.42 -2.02 -20.71
N GLN A 71 6.13 -2.21 -19.42
CA GLN A 71 4.77 -2.37 -18.93
C GLN A 71 4.07 -1.01 -18.83
N ASP A 72 2.88 -0.88 -19.40
CA ASP A 72 2.06 0.33 -19.24
C ASP A 72 1.63 0.53 -17.78
N TYR A 73 1.73 1.78 -17.31
CA TYR A 73 1.20 2.24 -16.03
C TYR A 73 -0.30 2.52 -16.17
N LYS A 74 -1.15 1.61 -15.68
CA LYS A 74 -2.61 1.78 -15.70
C LYS A 74 -3.13 2.28 -14.35
N THR A 75 -2.53 1.80 -13.27
CA THR A 75 -2.83 2.29 -11.93
C THR A 75 -2.08 3.60 -11.68
N SER A 76 -2.80 4.67 -11.36
CA SER A 76 -2.22 6.00 -11.12
C SER A 76 -1.76 6.15 -9.68
N PHE A 77 -0.76 6.99 -9.45
CA PHE A 77 -0.31 7.32 -8.10
C PHE A 77 -1.41 8.02 -7.28
N LEU A 78 -1.99 9.11 -7.82
CA LEU A 78 -3.05 9.89 -7.17
C LEU A 78 -4.47 9.43 -7.52
N GLY A 79 -4.61 8.57 -8.52
CA GLY A 79 -5.89 8.05 -9.00
C GLY A 79 -6.73 9.05 -9.77
N ASN A 80 -8.03 8.79 -9.83
CA ASN A 80 -8.99 9.56 -10.64
C ASN A 80 -9.54 10.82 -9.95
N LYS A 81 -9.27 11.00 -8.64
CA LYS A 81 -9.66 12.17 -7.83
C LYS A 81 -8.52 12.56 -6.89
N HIS A 82 -7.59 13.35 -7.39
CA HIS A 82 -6.35 13.69 -6.70
C HIS A 82 -6.58 14.27 -5.29
N LEU A 83 -7.49 15.23 -5.17
CA LEU A 83 -7.79 15.85 -3.87
C LEU A 83 -8.30 14.85 -2.83
N LYS A 84 -9.20 13.93 -3.21
CA LYS A 84 -9.72 12.92 -2.27
C LYS A 84 -8.62 11.94 -1.85
N SER A 85 -7.72 11.56 -2.77
CA SER A 85 -6.55 10.73 -2.45
C SER A 85 -5.60 11.43 -1.49
N LEU A 86 -5.33 12.71 -1.71
CA LEU A 86 -4.49 13.52 -0.82
C LEU A 86 -5.13 13.68 0.56
N ILE A 87 -6.44 13.93 0.63
CA ILE A 87 -7.17 14.02 1.91
C ILE A 87 -7.05 12.70 2.68
N ILE A 88 -7.23 11.55 2.02
CA ILE A 88 -7.04 10.25 2.67
C ILE A 88 -5.62 10.15 3.25
N ALA A 89 -4.59 10.40 2.44
CA ALA A 89 -3.20 10.30 2.88
C ALA A 89 -2.86 11.28 4.02
N THR A 90 -3.24 12.56 3.91
CA THR A 90 -2.91 13.55 4.94
C THR A 90 -3.76 13.41 6.19
N SER A 91 -4.98 12.87 6.09
CA SER A 91 -5.87 12.77 7.24
C SER A 91 -5.30 11.86 8.33
N TYR A 92 -4.73 10.68 8.03
CA TYR A 92 -4.16 9.89 9.11
C TYR A 92 -2.87 10.51 9.67
N LEU A 93 -2.07 11.24 8.87
CA LEU A 93 -0.93 12.00 9.40
C LEU A 93 -1.41 13.02 10.44
N ILE A 94 -2.44 13.79 10.11
CA ILE A 94 -3.00 14.82 10.98
C ILE A 94 -3.64 14.19 12.22
N ILE A 95 -4.53 13.21 12.05
CA ILE A 95 -5.27 12.61 13.17
C ILE A 95 -4.28 11.93 14.13
N TYR A 96 -3.31 11.16 13.63
CA TYR A 96 -2.29 10.56 14.51
C TYR A 96 -1.41 11.60 15.20
N SER A 97 -1.06 12.70 14.52
CA SER A 97 -0.29 13.79 15.13
C SER A 97 -1.09 14.49 16.23
N LEU A 98 -2.40 14.67 16.06
CA LEU A 98 -3.26 15.28 17.08
C LEU A 98 -3.37 14.43 18.34
N PHE A 99 -3.49 13.11 18.20
CA PHE A 99 -3.62 12.20 19.35
C PHE A 99 -2.29 11.78 19.96
N GLY A 100 -1.20 11.88 19.19
CA GLY A 100 0.13 11.47 19.63
C GLY A 100 0.37 9.96 19.52
N LEU A 101 1.65 9.61 19.42
CA LEU A 101 2.15 8.24 19.51
C LEU A 101 3.27 8.19 20.55
N SER A 102 3.09 7.34 21.56
CA SER A 102 4.13 7.14 22.57
C SER A 102 5.39 6.54 21.93
N ASN A 103 6.54 6.97 22.43
CA ASN A 103 7.83 6.56 21.91
C ASN A 103 8.86 6.41 23.03
N LYS A 104 9.91 5.64 22.74
CA LYS A 104 11.03 5.39 23.67
C LYS A 104 12.16 6.42 23.55
N PHE A 105 12.01 7.39 22.67
CA PHE A 105 13.05 8.35 22.30
C PHE A 105 12.92 9.69 23.03
N ASN A 106 11.96 9.80 23.97
CA ASN A 106 11.65 11.03 24.70
C ASN A 106 11.33 12.23 23.77
N ILE A 107 10.85 11.95 22.56
CA ILE A 107 10.38 12.95 21.60
C ILE A 107 8.93 13.28 21.95
N ASN A 108 8.51 14.53 21.74
CA ASN A 108 7.11 14.92 21.85
C ASN A 108 6.21 13.96 21.03
N GLU A 109 5.18 13.39 21.67
CA GLU A 109 4.36 12.32 21.08
C GLU A 109 3.64 12.72 19.80
N HIS A 110 3.25 13.99 19.67
CA HIS A 110 2.59 14.53 18.48
C HIS A 110 3.57 14.65 17.31
N PHE A 111 4.77 15.17 17.58
CA PHE A 111 5.81 15.28 16.57
C PHE A 111 6.35 13.92 16.15
N TRP A 112 6.53 12.99 17.11
CA TRP A 112 6.89 11.61 16.81
C TRP A 112 5.84 10.95 15.91
N ALA A 113 4.56 11.14 16.19
CA ALA A 113 3.50 10.59 15.36
C ALA A 113 3.57 11.10 13.92
N LEU A 114 3.84 12.40 13.72
CA LEU A 114 4.03 12.96 12.39
C LEU A 114 5.18 12.29 11.63
N ILE A 115 6.36 12.20 12.26
CA ILE A 115 7.55 11.60 11.65
C ILE A 115 7.27 10.13 11.32
N PHE A 116 6.78 9.37 12.30
CA PHE A 116 6.56 7.93 12.15
C PHE A 116 5.51 7.64 11.08
N CYS A 117 4.35 8.30 11.12
CA CYS A 117 3.30 8.10 10.13
C CYS A 117 3.72 8.52 8.72
N SER A 118 4.48 9.62 8.57
CA SER A 118 5.00 10.06 7.27
C SER A 118 5.99 9.04 6.70
N SER A 119 6.86 8.53 7.56
CA SER A 119 7.86 7.54 7.19
C SER A 119 7.19 6.22 6.79
N MET A 120 6.17 5.79 7.54
CA MET A 120 5.32 4.65 7.18
C MET A 120 4.65 4.84 5.82
N LEU A 121 4.10 6.03 5.54
CA LEU A 121 3.46 6.31 4.24
C LEU A 121 4.42 6.05 3.07
N ILE A 122 5.66 6.54 3.20
CA ILE A 122 6.68 6.42 2.17
C ILE A 122 7.02 4.94 1.95
N TYR A 123 7.20 4.20 3.05
CA TYR A 123 7.44 2.77 2.99
C TYR A 123 6.28 2.02 2.31
N ASP A 124 5.05 2.29 2.72
CA ASP A 124 3.86 1.64 2.16
C ASP A 124 3.68 1.99 0.69
N ILE A 125 4.03 3.21 0.26
CA ILE A 125 4.04 3.59 -1.16
C ILE A 125 4.98 2.66 -1.95
N PHE A 126 6.17 2.34 -1.43
CA PHE A 126 7.11 1.46 -2.12
C PHE A 126 6.52 0.06 -2.33
N GLU A 127 5.89 -0.50 -1.30
CA GLU A 127 5.19 -1.77 -1.40
C GLU A 127 4.00 -1.71 -2.36
N GLU A 128 3.17 -0.68 -2.26
CA GLU A 128 1.95 -0.58 -3.05
C GLU A 128 2.21 -0.30 -4.53
N ILE A 129 3.31 0.36 -4.88
CA ILE A 129 3.77 0.46 -6.29
C ILE A 129 4.01 -0.93 -6.88
N ALA A 130 4.53 -1.87 -6.08
CA ALA A 130 4.77 -3.25 -6.50
C ALA A 130 3.46 -4.06 -6.59
N TRP A 131 2.70 -4.08 -5.51
CA TRP A 131 1.55 -5.00 -5.35
C TRP A 131 0.26 -4.48 -6.00
N ARG A 132 -0.02 -3.19 -5.86
CA ARG A 132 -1.26 -2.55 -6.34
C ARG A 132 -1.04 -1.71 -7.59
N GLY A 133 0.20 -1.38 -7.91
CA GLY A 133 0.63 -0.87 -9.22
C GLY A 133 0.97 -2.01 -10.17
N PHE A 134 2.22 -2.47 -10.16
CA PHE A 134 2.78 -3.36 -11.17
C PHE A 134 2.02 -4.69 -11.30
N LEU A 135 1.85 -5.42 -10.19
CA LEU A 135 1.17 -6.72 -10.22
C LEU A 135 -0.31 -6.57 -10.62
N ASN A 136 -1.00 -5.55 -10.11
CA ASN A 136 -2.39 -5.26 -10.50
C ASN A 136 -2.54 -4.98 -12.00
N ASP A 137 -1.63 -4.17 -12.56
CA ASP A 137 -1.60 -3.84 -13.99
C ASP A 137 -1.32 -5.08 -14.84
N LYS A 138 -0.41 -5.94 -14.36
CA LYS A 138 -0.06 -7.21 -15.02
C LYS A 138 -1.21 -8.19 -15.06
N LEU A 139 -1.94 -8.32 -13.95
CA LEU A 139 -3.16 -9.12 -13.84
C LEU A 139 -4.31 -8.57 -14.69
N GLY A 140 -4.23 -7.32 -15.15
CA GLY A 140 -5.08 -6.78 -16.23
C GLY A 140 -6.58 -6.81 -15.92
N LYS A 141 -7.37 -7.51 -16.74
CA LYS A 141 -8.85 -7.58 -16.63
C LYS A 141 -9.35 -8.68 -15.68
N THR A 142 -8.46 -9.34 -14.95
CA THR A 142 -8.82 -10.34 -13.94
C THR A 142 -9.78 -9.75 -12.89
N PRO A 143 -10.79 -10.52 -12.41
CA PRO A 143 -11.70 -10.05 -11.38
C PRO A 143 -10.96 -9.52 -10.16
N THR A 144 -11.43 -8.41 -9.59
CA THR A 144 -10.79 -7.72 -8.47
C THR A 144 -10.58 -8.62 -7.26
N LEU A 145 -11.54 -9.50 -6.95
CA LEU A 145 -11.41 -10.50 -5.90
C LEU A 145 -10.21 -11.44 -6.13
N VAL A 146 -10.07 -11.95 -7.36
CA VAL A 146 -8.98 -12.85 -7.75
C VAL A 146 -7.64 -12.11 -7.70
N LYS A 147 -7.58 -10.85 -8.11
CA LYS A 147 -6.37 -10.03 -7.94
C LYS A 147 -5.98 -9.89 -6.47
N GLY A 148 -6.96 -9.57 -5.61
CA GLY A 148 -6.74 -9.47 -4.17
C GLY A 148 -6.21 -10.76 -3.55
N ILE A 149 -6.76 -11.91 -3.94
CA ILE A 149 -6.29 -13.23 -3.47
C ILE A 149 -4.85 -13.51 -3.94
N ILE A 150 -4.56 -13.36 -5.23
CA ILE A 150 -3.22 -13.60 -5.79
C ILE A 150 -2.20 -12.69 -5.12
N THR A 151 -2.47 -11.38 -5.10
CA THR A 151 -1.58 -10.40 -4.49
C THR A 151 -1.39 -10.67 -3.01
N GLY A 152 -2.45 -11.02 -2.27
CA GLY A 152 -2.37 -11.28 -0.84
C GLY A 152 -1.57 -12.52 -0.47
N ILE A 153 -1.63 -13.58 -1.29
CA ILE A 153 -0.78 -14.77 -1.13
C ILE A 153 0.69 -14.40 -1.38
N LEU A 154 0.99 -13.78 -2.52
CA LEU A 154 2.36 -13.42 -2.88
C LEU A 154 2.98 -12.44 -1.86
N TRP A 155 2.21 -11.45 -1.45
CA TRP A 155 2.61 -10.47 -0.45
C TRP A 155 2.79 -11.12 0.94
N GLY A 156 1.88 -12.00 1.36
CA GLY A 156 1.99 -12.73 2.61
C GLY A 156 3.23 -13.63 2.68
N LEU A 157 3.53 -14.35 1.60
CA LEU A 157 4.72 -15.21 1.51
C LEU A 157 6.02 -14.40 1.40
N TRP A 158 6.00 -13.22 0.78
CA TRP A 158 7.17 -12.34 0.70
C TRP A 158 7.67 -11.91 2.09
N HIS A 159 6.76 -11.74 3.06
CA HIS A 159 7.12 -11.40 4.44
C HIS A 159 7.94 -12.46 5.19
N ILE A 160 8.01 -13.71 4.68
CA ILE A 160 8.87 -14.75 5.27
C ILE A 160 10.34 -14.30 5.28
N LEU A 161 10.75 -13.45 4.33
CA LEU A 161 12.11 -12.91 4.28
C LEU A 161 12.35 -11.75 5.26
N ILE A 162 11.28 -11.22 5.86
CA ILE A 162 11.31 -9.97 6.64
C ILE A 162 11.11 -10.26 8.12
N PHE A 163 10.10 -11.06 8.44
CA PHE A 163 9.77 -11.38 9.82
C PHE A 163 10.56 -12.60 10.31
N LYS A 164 11.20 -12.46 11.48
CA LYS A 164 11.89 -13.56 12.16
C LYS A 164 10.91 -14.61 12.73
N SER A 165 9.70 -14.19 13.06
CA SER A 165 8.63 -15.03 13.59
C SER A 165 7.27 -14.44 13.24
N PHE A 166 6.26 -15.30 13.20
CA PHE A 166 4.86 -14.95 12.96
C PHE A 166 3.97 -15.18 14.21
N ASN A 167 4.58 -15.46 15.37
CA ASN A 167 3.82 -15.75 16.60
C ASN A 167 2.93 -14.58 17.04
N GLN A 168 3.37 -13.34 16.82
CA GLN A 168 2.57 -12.14 17.08
C GLN A 168 1.28 -12.05 16.25
N PHE A 169 1.19 -12.82 15.16
CA PHE A 169 0.02 -12.92 14.29
C PHE A 169 -0.76 -14.23 14.51
N GLY A 170 -0.39 -15.05 15.49
CA GLY A 170 -0.94 -16.40 15.71
C GLY A 170 -0.35 -17.49 14.80
N GLY A 171 0.61 -17.15 13.94
CA GLY A 171 1.27 -18.07 13.02
C GLY A 171 1.21 -17.61 11.56
N LEU A 172 2.03 -18.24 10.70
CA LEU A 172 2.15 -17.87 9.29
C LEU A 172 0.81 -17.96 8.54
N HIS A 173 0.01 -18.98 8.81
CA HIS A 173 -1.27 -19.20 8.13
C HIS A 173 -2.29 -18.09 8.45
N TYR A 174 -2.39 -17.65 9.71
CA TYR A 174 -3.23 -16.52 10.09
C TYR A 174 -2.71 -15.21 9.47
N PHE A 175 -1.40 -15.02 9.43
CA PHE A 175 -0.81 -13.86 8.77
C PHE A 175 -1.13 -13.84 7.26
N VAL A 176 -0.97 -14.96 6.55
CA VAL A 176 -1.31 -15.03 5.11
C VAL A 176 -2.80 -14.83 4.89
N LEU A 177 -3.67 -15.34 5.77
CA LEU A 177 -5.10 -15.07 5.69
C LEU A 177 -5.39 -13.57 5.87
N LEU A 178 -4.73 -12.91 6.82
CA LEU A 178 -4.82 -11.47 7.02
C LEU A 178 -4.38 -10.70 5.77
N THR A 179 -3.23 -11.05 5.17
CA THR A 179 -2.74 -10.37 3.96
C THR A 179 -3.67 -10.57 2.77
N ILE A 180 -4.33 -11.72 2.65
CA ILE A 180 -5.38 -11.96 1.64
C ILE A 180 -6.58 -11.04 1.86
N ILE A 181 -7.14 -11.01 3.07
CA ILE A 181 -8.32 -10.19 3.40
C ILE A 181 -8.03 -8.71 3.12
N VAL A 182 -6.91 -8.23 3.64
CA VAL A 182 -6.44 -6.86 3.42
C VAL A 182 -6.23 -6.58 1.93
N SER A 183 -5.63 -7.52 1.20
CA SER A 183 -5.38 -7.35 -0.23
C SER A 183 -6.63 -7.28 -1.07
N ILE A 184 -7.67 -8.00 -0.67
CA ILE A 184 -8.98 -7.88 -1.30
C ILE A 184 -9.52 -6.46 -1.08
N ILE A 185 -9.53 -5.96 0.16
CA ILE A 185 -10.01 -4.61 0.50
C ILE A 185 -9.26 -3.54 -0.32
N MET A 186 -7.93 -3.59 -0.31
CA MET A 186 -7.11 -2.63 -1.06
C MET A 186 -7.31 -2.77 -2.58
N SER A 187 -7.49 -3.98 -3.11
CA SER A 187 -7.79 -4.18 -4.54
C SER A 187 -9.11 -3.56 -4.95
N TYR A 188 -10.15 -3.63 -4.09
CA TYR A 188 -11.42 -2.94 -4.32
C TYR A 188 -11.28 -1.42 -4.19
N ALA A 189 -10.49 -0.94 -3.23
CA ALA A 189 -10.19 0.49 -3.12
C ALA A 189 -9.51 0.99 -4.40
N VAL A 190 -8.44 0.34 -4.86
CA VAL A 190 -7.72 0.69 -6.10
C VAL A 190 -8.63 0.59 -7.32
N LYS A 191 -9.51 -0.42 -7.41
CA LYS A 191 -10.48 -0.51 -8.52
C LYS A 191 -11.35 0.75 -8.60
N LYS A 192 -11.77 1.29 -7.45
CA LYS A 192 -12.66 2.47 -7.37
C LYS A 192 -11.92 3.79 -7.53
N THR A 193 -10.74 3.91 -6.92
CA THR A 193 -9.99 5.15 -6.84
C THR A 193 -8.94 5.31 -7.94
N ASN A 194 -8.50 4.20 -8.53
CA ASN A 194 -7.31 4.08 -9.37
C ASN A 194 -6.02 4.61 -8.71
N SER A 195 -5.96 4.65 -7.37
CA SER A 195 -4.94 5.37 -6.61
C SER A 195 -4.06 4.43 -5.78
N ILE A 196 -2.76 4.41 -6.06
CA ILE A 196 -1.75 3.74 -5.24
C ILE A 196 -1.66 4.42 -3.86
N LEU A 197 -1.74 5.76 -3.82
CA LEU A 197 -1.66 6.51 -2.57
C LEU A 197 -2.79 6.13 -1.58
N VAL A 198 -3.99 5.85 -2.10
CA VAL A 198 -5.11 5.38 -1.27
C VAL A 198 -4.82 3.98 -0.72
N ALA A 199 -4.26 3.07 -1.52
CA ALA A 199 -3.85 1.75 -1.05
C ALA A 199 -2.77 1.87 0.04
N ALA A 200 -1.75 2.70 -0.18
CA ALA A 200 -0.65 2.90 0.78
C ALA A 200 -1.16 3.46 2.11
N SER A 201 -2.13 4.38 2.05
CA SER A 201 -2.77 4.92 3.25
C SER A 201 -3.52 3.83 4.03
N ILE A 202 -4.27 2.96 3.33
CA ILE A 202 -4.98 1.81 3.95
C ILE A 202 -3.98 0.82 4.55
N HIS A 203 -2.87 0.57 3.88
CA HIS A 203 -1.80 -0.29 4.37
C HIS A 203 -1.24 0.26 5.70
N GLY A 204 -0.89 1.55 5.76
CA GLY A 204 -0.31 2.16 6.97
C GLY A 204 -1.18 2.01 8.21
N LEU A 205 -2.51 2.02 8.07
CA LEU A 205 -3.43 1.81 9.21
C LEU A 205 -3.28 0.44 9.89
N LEU A 206 -2.80 -0.59 9.19
CA LEU A 206 -2.61 -1.92 9.76
C LEU A 206 -1.41 -2.01 10.69
N ILE A 207 -0.49 -1.06 10.54
CA ILE A 207 0.79 -1.04 11.25
C ILE A 207 0.70 -0.14 12.49
N LEU A 208 -0.20 0.84 12.46
CA LEU A 208 -0.43 1.76 13.56
C LEU A 208 -1.22 1.09 14.68
N ARG A 209 -0.68 1.20 15.91
CA ARG A 209 -1.14 0.44 17.08
C ARG A 209 -2.19 1.16 17.92
N ASN A 210 -2.71 2.29 17.46
CA ASN A 210 -3.71 3.06 18.21
C ASN A 210 -5.12 2.77 17.69
N ASN A 211 -5.81 1.84 18.34
CA ASN A 211 -7.08 1.27 17.87
C ASN A 211 -8.17 2.34 17.63
N TYR A 212 -8.31 3.33 18.51
CA TYR A 212 -9.38 4.34 18.37
C TYR A 212 -9.09 5.32 17.22
N VAL A 213 -7.83 5.76 17.08
CA VAL A 213 -7.39 6.65 16.00
C VAL A 213 -7.52 5.96 14.64
N THR A 214 -7.15 4.67 14.57
CA THR A 214 -7.38 3.82 13.38
C THR A 214 -8.87 3.73 13.04
N ILE A 215 -9.75 3.52 14.03
CA ILE A 215 -11.20 3.46 13.78
C ILE A 215 -11.74 4.79 13.21
N ILE A 216 -11.31 5.94 13.75
CA ILE A 216 -11.70 7.26 13.21
C ILE A 216 -11.29 7.39 11.74
N CYS A 217 -10.04 7.02 11.41
CA CYS A 217 -9.56 7.04 10.03
C CYS A 217 -10.39 6.12 9.13
N ILE A 218 -10.66 4.87 9.56
CA ILE A 218 -11.46 3.90 8.82
C ILE A 218 -12.86 4.44 8.52
N VAL A 219 -13.53 5.08 9.50
CA VAL A 219 -14.87 5.64 9.31
C VAL A 219 -14.85 6.75 8.27
N ILE A 220 -13.96 7.73 8.42
CA ILE A 220 -13.82 8.86 7.48
C ILE A 220 -13.52 8.33 6.06
N TRP A 221 -12.59 7.40 5.93
CA TRP A 221 -12.16 6.88 4.64
C TRP A 221 -13.22 6.02 3.98
N THR A 222 -13.95 5.22 4.76
CA THR A 222 -15.07 4.44 4.24
C THR A 222 -16.13 5.37 3.65
N LEU A 223 -16.45 6.48 4.33
CA LEU A 223 -17.36 7.50 3.79
C LEU A 223 -16.82 8.14 2.51
N LEU A 224 -15.54 8.52 2.47
CA LEU A 224 -14.90 9.10 1.28
C LEU A 224 -14.89 8.11 0.10
N ILE A 225 -14.56 6.84 0.35
CA ILE A 225 -14.52 5.78 -0.65
C ILE A 225 -15.94 5.43 -1.12
N ILE A 226 -16.95 5.34 -0.24
CA ILE A 226 -18.34 5.08 -0.64
C ILE A 226 -18.85 6.23 -1.53
N THR A 227 -18.59 7.47 -1.13
CA THR A 227 -19.00 8.68 -1.87
C THR A 227 -18.07 9.05 -3.03
N TRP A 228 -17.10 8.19 -3.36
CA TRP A 228 -16.03 8.48 -4.32
C TRP A 228 -16.56 8.92 -5.69
N GLU A 229 -17.67 8.36 -6.17
CA GLU A 229 -18.25 8.67 -7.48
C GLU A 229 -19.45 9.64 -7.46
N ARG A 230 -19.93 10.07 -6.27
CA ARG A 230 -21.16 10.88 -6.16
C ARG A 230 -21.07 12.22 -6.91
N ASP A 231 -19.88 12.79 -7.06
CA ASP A 231 -19.69 14.05 -7.79
C ASP A 231 -20.05 13.92 -9.30
N LYS A 232 -19.99 12.72 -9.90
CA LYS A 232 -20.43 12.51 -11.29
C LYS A 232 -21.95 12.51 -11.44
N ILE A 233 -22.68 12.08 -10.41
CA ILE A 233 -24.16 12.00 -10.42
C ILE A 233 -24.75 13.42 -10.27
N PHE A 234 -24.19 14.22 -9.38
CA PHE A 234 -24.61 15.63 -9.21
C PHE A 234 -24.33 16.48 -10.45
N ASN A 235 -23.16 16.31 -11.08
CA ASN A 235 -22.83 17.07 -12.30
C ASN A 235 -23.69 16.67 -13.51
N ARG A 236 -24.02 15.37 -13.68
CA ARG A 236 -24.97 14.92 -14.72
C ARG A 236 -26.38 15.47 -14.53
N ARG A 237 -26.87 15.56 -13.29
CA ARG A 237 -28.18 16.15 -12.97
C ARG A 237 -28.20 17.66 -13.21
N LYS A 238 -27.12 18.37 -12.89
CA LYS A 238 -27.00 19.82 -13.12
C LYS A 238 -26.93 20.16 -14.61
N THR A 239 -26.22 19.38 -15.43
CA THR A 239 -26.21 19.57 -16.90
C THR A 239 -27.55 19.21 -17.55
N ALA A 240 -28.29 18.24 -17.01
CA ALA A 240 -29.63 17.91 -17.52
C ALA A 240 -30.67 18.98 -17.17
N TYR A 241 -30.54 19.64 -16.02
CA TYR A 241 -31.40 20.75 -15.60
C TYR A 241 -31.10 22.06 -16.35
N ASN A 242 -29.84 22.32 -16.71
CA ASN A 242 -29.47 23.53 -17.45
C ASN A 242 -29.74 23.45 -18.97
N ASN A 243 -30.07 22.25 -19.47
CA ASN A 243 -30.31 22.00 -20.91
C ASN A 243 -31.78 21.64 -21.22
N GLY A 244 -32.70 21.79 -20.25
CA GLY A 244 -34.14 21.60 -20.41
C GLY A 244 -34.88 22.84 -19.97
#